data_AF-A0A927S4P4-F1
#
_entry.id   AF-A0A927S4P4-F1
#
_cell.length_a   1.000
_cell.length_b   1.000
_cell.length_c   1.000
_cell.angle_alpha   90.00
_cell.angle_beta   90.00
_cell.angle_gamma   90.00
#
_symmetry.space_group_name_H-M   'P 1'
#
loop_
_entity.id
_entity.type
_entity.pdbx_description
1 polymer ?
#
loop_
_entity_poly.entity_id
_entity_poly.type
_entity_poly.pdbx_seq_one_letter_code
_entity_poly.pdbx_strand_id
1 'polypeptide(L)'
;MAKSPKQPDTFDVVGYAFPENERVKFPQQAKIFDGYKEMSVSDILNDSTIEAVIVETEEIYLTKYALMVANAGKHLHMEKPGGVDFVAFNKLVEELRTKKLTLSMGAGCFDVSGCLRTAPRCARESTL
;
A
#
# COMPACT_ATOMS: atom_id res chain seq x y z
N MET A 1 9.72 14.89 8.76
CA MET A 1 8.87 14.02 7.92
C MET A 1 9.20 14.33 6.48
N ALA A 2 9.45 13.30 5.67
CA ALA A 2 9.83 13.51 4.27
C ALA A 2 8.55 13.63 3.43
N LYS A 3 8.48 14.62 2.56
CA LYS A 3 7.28 14.89 1.76
C LYS A 3 7.31 14.08 0.47
N SER A 4 6.14 13.63 0.00
CA SER A 4 6.04 12.99 -1.31
C SER A 4 6.51 13.96 -2.41
N PRO A 5 7.45 13.57 -3.30
CA PRO A 5 7.99 14.46 -4.34
C PRO A 5 6.93 14.91 -5.37
N LYS A 6 5.90 14.08 -5.60
CA LYS A 6 4.86 14.34 -6.59
C LYS A 6 3.67 15.11 -6.02
N GLN A 7 3.38 14.96 -4.72
CA GLN A 7 2.24 15.60 -4.06
C GLN A 7 2.57 15.98 -2.60
N PRO A 8 3.43 16.99 -2.39
CA PRO A 8 3.97 17.34 -1.08
C PRO A 8 2.96 17.98 -0.12
N ASP A 9 1.84 18.48 -0.65
CA ASP A 9 0.75 19.06 0.16
C ASP A 9 -0.27 18.00 0.59
N THR A 10 -0.12 16.79 0.02
CA THR A 10 -1.13 15.73 0.04
C THR A 10 -0.70 14.49 0.83
N PHE A 11 0.59 14.18 0.84
CA PHE A 11 1.12 12.99 1.52
C PHE A 11 2.44 13.27 2.21
N ASP A 12 2.52 12.89 3.48
CA ASP A 12 3.75 12.79 4.24
C ASP A 12 4.21 11.33 4.27
N VAL A 13 5.43 11.08 3.81
CA VAL A 13 6.04 9.76 3.85
C VAL A 13 6.77 9.62 5.17
N VAL A 14 6.26 8.72 6.02
CA VAL A 14 6.79 8.48 7.36
C VAL A 14 8.02 7.57 7.34
N GLY A 15 8.05 6.60 6.42
CA GLY A 15 9.16 5.68 6.24
C GLY A 15 8.88 4.64 5.17
N TYR A 16 9.86 3.77 4.93
CA TYR A 16 9.75 2.61 4.06
C TYR A 16 10.30 1.37 4.78
N ALA A 17 9.85 0.19 4.35
CA ALA A 17 10.36 -1.09 4.82
C ALA A 17 10.68 -1.98 3.62
N PHE A 18 11.83 -2.66 3.65
CA PHE A 18 12.12 -3.75 2.74
C PHE A 18 11.83 -5.08 3.44
N PRO A 19 10.88 -5.88 2.93
CA PRO A 19 10.70 -7.23 3.41
C PRO A 19 11.87 -8.14 3.02
N GLU A 20 11.85 -9.37 3.54
CA GLU A 20 12.89 -10.37 3.33
C GLU A 20 13.25 -10.53 1.84
N ASN A 21 14.56 -10.56 1.54
CA ASN A 21 15.16 -10.75 0.23
C ASN A 21 14.97 -9.64 -0.82
N GLU A 22 14.09 -8.65 -0.62
CA GLU A 22 13.87 -7.61 -1.65
C GLU A 22 15.02 -6.62 -1.78
N ARG A 23 15.64 -6.22 -0.66
CA ARG A 23 16.78 -5.27 -0.67
C ARG A 23 17.97 -5.78 -1.49
N VAL A 24 18.22 -7.09 -1.44
CA VAL A 24 19.33 -7.74 -2.16
C VAL A 24 19.00 -7.89 -3.65
N LYS A 25 17.74 -8.18 -3.97
CA LYS A 25 17.26 -8.33 -5.36
C LYS A 25 17.12 -6.98 -6.08
N PHE A 26 16.70 -5.94 -5.39
CA PHE A 26 16.40 -4.62 -5.97
C PHE A 26 17.20 -3.49 -5.30
N PRO A 27 18.54 -3.52 -5.38
CA PRO A 27 19.39 -2.49 -4.76
C PRO A 27 19.18 -1.09 -5.35
N GLN A 28 18.62 -1.00 -6.56
CA GLN A 28 18.28 0.27 -7.20
C GLN A 28 17.05 0.94 -6.57
N GLN A 29 16.05 0.17 -6.11
CA GLN A 29 14.88 0.72 -5.42
C GLN A 29 15.26 1.33 -4.08
N ALA A 30 16.22 0.73 -3.37
CA ALA A 30 16.75 1.28 -2.13
C ALA A 30 17.35 2.69 -2.31
N LYS A 31 17.87 3.02 -3.49
CA LYS A 31 18.38 4.37 -3.79
C LYS A 31 17.27 5.41 -3.98
N ILE A 32 16.07 5.01 -4.37
CA ILE A 32 14.93 5.93 -4.56
C ILE A 32 14.44 6.45 -3.20
N PHE A 33 14.57 5.62 -2.17
CA PHE A 33 14.20 5.96 -0.80
C PHE A 33 15.36 6.55 0.01
N ASP A 34 16.45 6.94 -0.64
CA ASP A 34 17.56 7.60 0.04
C ASP A 34 17.09 8.93 0.65
N GLY A 35 17.28 9.07 1.97
CA GLY A 35 16.75 10.19 2.76
C GLY A 35 15.39 9.96 3.46
N TYR A 36 14.74 8.81 3.24
CA TYR A 36 13.56 8.41 4.03
C TYR A 36 13.98 7.50 5.19
N LYS A 37 13.14 7.41 6.24
CA LYS A 37 13.41 6.56 7.40
C LYS A 37 13.14 5.09 7.05
N GLU A 38 14.17 4.25 7.13
CA GLU A 38 14.00 2.81 7.07
C GLU A 38 13.39 2.29 8.39
N MET A 39 12.33 1.49 8.29
CA MET A 39 11.59 0.90 9.41
C MET A 39 11.35 -0.58 9.16
N SER A 40 11.04 -1.35 10.20
CA SER A 40 10.57 -2.72 10.01
C SER A 40 9.10 -2.75 9.59
N VAL A 41 8.67 -3.83 8.95
CA VAL A 41 7.24 -4.04 8.61
C VAL A 41 6.37 -3.96 9.87
N SER A 42 6.82 -4.55 10.98
CA SER A 42 6.11 -4.47 12.27
C SER A 42 6.00 -3.05 12.81
N ASP A 43 7.03 -2.22 12.66
CA ASP A 43 6.97 -0.83 13.13
C ASP A 43 5.93 -0.04 12.34
N ILE A 44 5.89 -0.21 11.01
CA ILE A 44 4.90 0.45 10.16
C ILE A 44 3.48 0.03 10.53
N LEU A 45 3.27 -1.27 10.76
CA LEU A 45 1.94 -1.81 11.09
C LEU A 45 1.46 -1.39 12.49
N ASN A 46 2.36 -1.29 13.47
CA ASN A 46 2.02 -0.93 14.84
C ASN A 46 1.96 0.59 15.09
N ASP A 47 2.52 1.40 14.19
CA ASP A 47 2.50 2.86 14.33
C ASP A 47 1.09 3.41 14.04
N SER A 48 0.44 3.96 15.06
CA SER A 48 -0.90 4.55 14.94
C SER A 48 -0.94 5.86 14.15
N THR A 49 0.22 6.49 13.91
CA THR A 49 0.30 7.71 13.10
C THR A 49 0.23 7.43 11.60
N ILE A 50 0.39 6.16 11.18
CA ILE A 50 0.35 5.76 9.78
C ILE A 50 -1.08 5.32 9.41
N GLU A 51 -1.75 6.12 8.60
CA GLU A 51 -3.13 5.87 8.17
C GLU A 51 -3.21 4.95 6.93
N ALA A 52 -2.22 5.02 6.03
CA ALA A 52 -2.20 4.29 4.77
C ALA A 52 -0.84 3.66 4.49
N VAL A 53 -0.83 2.50 3.82
CA VAL A 53 0.38 1.77 3.43
C VAL A 53 0.31 1.41 1.95
N ILE A 54 1.43 1.66 1.26
CA ILE A 54 1.67 1.22 -0.12
C ILE A 54 2.49 -0.07 -0.07
N VAL A 55 2.01 -1.12 -0.73
CA VAL A 55 2.69 -2.42 -0.82
C VAL A 55 3.10 -2.64 -2.28
N GLU A 56 4.40 -2.49 -2.53
CA GLU A 56 5.06 -2.70 -3.83
C GLU A 56 6.13 -3.79 -3.70
N THR A 57 5.68 -5.01 -3.40
CA THR A 57 6.56 -6.18 -3.22
C THR A 57 6.48 -7.12 -4.42
N GLU A 58 7.31 -8.14 -4.47
CA GLU A 58 7.15 -9.24 -5.44
C GLU A 58 5.73 -9.84 -5.37
N GLU A 59 5.21 -10.25 -6.51
CA GLU A 59 3.84 -10.76 -6.68
C GLU A 59 3.49 -11.90 -5.71
N ILE A 60 4.46 -12.78 -5.43
CA ILE A 60 4.30 -13.91 -4.49
C ILE A 60 4.11 -13.48 -3.03
N TYR A 61 4.56 -12.29 -2.66
CA TYR A 61 4.48 -11.76 -1.31
C TYR A 61 3.45 -10.64 -1.15
N LEU A 62 2.94 -10.12 -2.27
CA LEU A 62 2.05 -8.98 -2.30
C LEU A 62 0.80 -9.18 -1.44
N THR A 63 0.07 -10.28 -1.66
CA THR A 63 -1.15 -10.57 -0.89
C THR A 63 -0.86 -10.83 0.60
N LYS A 64 0.32 -11.39 0.93
CA LYS A 64 0.73 -11.63 2.31
C LYS A 64 0.87 -10.29 3.05
N TYR A 65 1.62 -9.34 2.51
CA TYR A 65 1.82 -8.04 3.15
C TYR A 65 0.57 -7.17 3.12
N ALA A 66 -0.21 -7.23 2.03
CA ALA A 66 -1.52 -6.60 1.94
C ALA A 66 -2.47 -7.06 3.06
N LEU A 67 -2.54 -8.36 3.34
CA LEU A 67 -3.34 -8.90 4.44
C LEU A 67 -2.85 -8.42 5.80
N MET A 68 -1.54 -8.31 6.00
CA MET A 68 -0.98 -7.76 7.25
C MET A 68 -1.40 -6.30 7.47
N VAL A 69 -1.40 -5.48 6.42
CA VAL A 69 -1.87 -4.09 6.45
C VAL A 69 -3.36 -4.00 6.76
N ALA A 70 -4.18 -4.80 6.06
CA ALA A 70 -5.61 -4.88 6.32
C ALA A 70 -5.92 -5.34 7.75
N ASN A 71 -5.13 -6.28 8.28
CA ASN A 71 -5.23 -6.75 9.66
C ASN A 71 -4.87 -5.67 10.68
N ALA A 72 -3.89 -4.84 10.38
CA ALA A 72 -3.51 -3.68 11.19
C ALA A 72 -4.51 -2.51 11.11
N GLY A 73 -5.56 -2.62 10.29
CA GLY A 73 -6.61 -1.61 10.24
C GLY A 73 -6.24 -0.37 9.41
N LYS A 74 -5.34 -0.50 8.43
CA LYS A 74 -4.82 0.64 7.64
C LYS A 74 -5.35 0.63 6.21
N HIS A 75 -5.44 1.81 5.59
CA HIS A 75 -5.77 1.92 4.17
C HIS A 75 -4.66 1.30 3.32
N LEU A 76 -5.02 0.60 2.24
CA LEU A 76 -4.08 -0.18 1.45
C LEU A 76 -4.06 0.31 0.00
N HIS A 77 -2.88 0.63 -0.49
CA HIS A 77 -2.58 0.69 -1.92
C HIS A 77 -1.66 -0.48 -2.29
N MET A 78 -2.01 -1.29 -3.28
CA MET A 78 -1.21 -2.45 -3.68
C MET A 78 -0.88 -2.43 -5.18
N GLU A 79 0.32 -2.90 -5.53
CA GLU A 79 0.76 -3.03 -6.93
C GLU A 79 -0.04 -4.14 -7.66
N LYS A 80 -0.04 -4.15 -8.99
CA LYS A 80 -0.69 -5.20 -9.79
C LYS A 80 0.30 -6.27 -10.23
N PRO A 81 -0.07 -7.55 -10.26
CA PRO A 81 -1.42 -8.09 -10.09
C PRO A 81 -1.79 -8.31 -8.62
N GLY A 82 -3.08 -8.53 -8.32
CA GLY A 82 -3.64 -8.71 -6.97
C GLY A 82 -3.10 -9.90 -6.15
N GLY A 83 -2.04 -10.55 -6.63
CA GLY A 83 -1.47 -11.80 -6.14
C GLY A 83 -1.86 -13.00 -6.99
N VAL A 84 -1.14 -14.09 -6.77
CA VAL A 84 -1.31 -15.35 -7.51
C VAL A 84 -2.48 -16.22 -7.01
N ASP A 85 -2.94 -15.98 -5.78
CA ASP A 85 -3.99 -16.78 -5.13
C ASP A 85 -5.28 -15.97 -4.95
N PHE A 86 -6.31 -16.37 -5.68
CA PHE A 86 -7.64 -15.79 -5.62
C PHE A 86 -8.29 -15.92 -4.23
N VAL A 87 -8.06 -17.02 -3.50
CA VAL A 87 -8.65 -17.23 -2.17
C VAL A 87 -8.05 -16.25 -1.17
N ALA A 88 -6.72 -16.06 -1.22
CA ALA A 88 -6.04 -15.08 -0.38
C ALA A 88 -6.48 -13.65 -0.71
N PHE A 89 -6.63 -13.32 -2.01
CA PHE A 89 -7.11 -12.00 -2.42
C PHE A 89 -8.56 -11.74 -1.99
N ASN A 90 -9.45 -12.74 -2.08
CA ASN A 90 -10.83 -12.57 -1.64
C ASN A 90 -10.92 -12.34 -0.13
N LYS A 91 -10.10 -13.05 0.67
CA LYS A 91 -9.98 -12.79 2.11
C LYS A 91 -9.54 -11.36 2.41
N LEU A 92 -8.59 -10.83 1.63
CA LEU A 92 -8.13 -9.45 1.76
C LEU A 92 -9.26 -8.44 1.53
N VAL A 93 -10.04 -8.63 0.45
CA VAL A 93 -11.16 -7.75 0.13
C VAL A 93 -12.21 -7.77 1.22
N GLU A 94 -12.57 -8.96 1.72
CA GLU A 94 -13.56 -9.10 2.80
C GLU A 94 -13.08 -8.49 4.13
N GLU A 95 -11.79 -8.64 4.48
CA GLU A 95 -11.20 -7.98 5.66
C GLU A 95 -11.25 -6.46 5.58
N LEU A 96 -10.85 -5.89 4.44
CA LEU A 96 -10.88 -4.44 4.21
C LEU A 96 -12.31 -3.92 4.25
N ARG A 97 -13.26 -4.64 3.64
CA ARG A 97 -14.68 -4.30 3.63
C ARG A 97 -15.30 -4.32 5.02
N THR A 98 -15.00 -5.35 5.81
CA THR A 98 -15.48 -5.48 7.20
C THR A 98 -15.00 -4.31 8.05
N LYS A 99 -13.77 -3.84 7.82
CA LYS A 99 -13.16 -2.72 8.54
C LYS A 99 -13.44 -1.35 7.91
N LYS A 100 -14.18 -1.30 6.79
CA LYS A 100 -14.46 -0.08 6.00
C LYS A 100 -13.20 0.65 5.56
N LEU A 101 -12.16 -0.11 5.22
CA LEU A 101 -10.88 0.39 4.73
C LEU A 101 -10.89 0.49 3.21
N THR A 102 -10.12 1.43 2.69
CA THR A 102 -9.99 1.64 1.24
C THR A 102 -8.93 0.71 0.68
N LEU A 103 -9.29 -0.02 -0.37
CA LEU A 103 -8.36 -0.71 -1.25
C LEU A 103 -8.17 0.12 -2.52
N SER A 104 -6.93 0.44 -2.85
CA SER A 104 -6.53 0.99 -4.13
C SER A 104 -5.53 0.03 -4.77
N MET A 105 -5.67 -0.23 -6.06
CA MET A 105 -4.71 -1.07 -6.79
C MET A 105 -4.04 -0.24 -7.88
N GLY A 106 -2.78 -0.54 -8.16
CA GLY A 106 -2.07 0.01 -9.31
C GLY A 106 -2.82 -0.38 -10.59
N ALA A 107 -3.22 0.62 -11.39
CA ALA A 107 -3.78 0.35 -12.70
C ALA A 107 -2.67 -0.24 -13.59
N GLY A 108 -2.90 -1.41 -14.18
CA GLY A 108 -2.22 -1.77 -15.42
C GLY A 108 -2.46 -0.67 -16.45
N CYS A 109 -1.61 -0.57 -17.48
CA CYS A 109 -1.57 0.45 -18.53
C CYS A 109 -2.85 0.57 -19.41
N PHE A 110 -4.05 0.61 -18.82
CA PHE A 110 -5.34 0.73 -19.49
C PHE A 110 -6.37 1.60 -18.74
N ASP A 111 -6.00 2.32 -17.68
CA ASP A 111 -6.86 3.36 -17.13
C ASP A 111 -6.08 4.64 -16.81
N VAL A 112 -6.62 5.77 -17.25
CA VAL A 112 -6.01 7.09 -17.29
C VAL A 112 -6.51 7.90 -16.10
N SER A 113 -5.57 8.51 -15.36
CA SER A 113 -5.75 9.65 -14.45
C SER A 113 -6.32 9.39 -13.04
N GLY A 114 -5.39 9.39 -12.07
CA GLY A 114 -5.39 10.20 -10.83
C GLY A 114 -6.67 10.35 -9.98
N CYS A 115 -6.57 10.00 -8.70
CA CYS A 115 -6.79 10.93 -7.58
C CYS A 115 -6.58 10.25 -6.22
N LEU A 116 -5.78 10.89 -5.37
CA LEU A 116 -5.61 10.59 -3.95
C LEU A 116 -5.80 11.94 -3.23
N ARG A 117 -7.04 12.30 -2.88
CA ARG A 117 -7.41 12.99 -1.61
C ARG A 117 -8.93 13.15 -1.45
N THR A 118 -9.30 13.15 -0.18
CA THR A 118 -10.62 13.25 0.46
C THR A 118 -11.61 14.29 -0.10
N ALA A 119 -12.80 13.83 -0.49
CA ALA A 119 -14.11 14.52 -0.42
C ALA A 119 -15.22 13.46 -0.69
N PRO A 120 -16.46 13.62 -0.17
CA PRO A 120 -17.45 12.54 0.01
C PRO A 120 -18.16 12.07 -1.28
N ARG A 121 -17.48 12.15 -2.43
CA ARG A 121 -18.09 11.97 -3.75
C ARG A 121 -17.31 11.02 -4.67
N CYS A 122 -16.41 10.21 -4.09
CA CYS A 122 -15.77 9.05 -4.75
C CYS A 122 -16.37 7.71 -4.27
N ALA A 123 -17.58 7.74 -3.70
CA ALA A 123 -18.35 6.57 -3.30
C ALA A 123 -19.46 6.26 -4.32
N ARG A 124 -19.11 6.21 -5.60
CA ARG A 124 -19.91 5.47 -6.59
C ARG A 124 -18.98 4.55 -7.34
N GLU A 125 -19.32 3.26 -7.26
CA GLU A 125 -18.66 2.09 -7.88
C GLU A 125 -17.32 1.76 -7.21
N SER A 126 -17.22 0.91 -6.21
CA SER A 126 -18.01 -0.29 -5.92
C SER A 126 -18.18 -0.43 -4.40
N THR A 127 -19.35 -0.02 -3.92
CA THR A 127 -19.93 -0.69 -2.77
C THR A 127 -20.23 -2.10 -3.25
N LEU A 128 -19.45 -3.10 -2.82
CA LEU A 128 -20.03 -4.43 -2.76
C LEU A 128 -21.19 -4.39 -1.76
#